data_AF-A0A661QCH2-F1
#
_entry.id   AF-A0A661QCH2-F1
#
_cell.length_a   1.000
_cell.length_b   1.000
_cell.length_c   1.000
_cell.angle_alpha   90.00
_cell.angle_beta   90.00
_cell.angle_gamma   90.00
#
_symmetry.space_group_name_H-M   'P 1'
#
loop_
_entity.id
_entity.type
_entity.pdbx_description
1 polymer ?
#
loop_
_entity_poly.entity_id
_entity_poly.type
_entity_poly.pdbx_seq_one_letter_code
_entity_poly.pdbx_strand_id
1 'polypeptide(L)' 'MNEKTSEERDDHKKSIQGIVTAKKCDCCGHHEIGIISRSGKYIPFKPGMKVKIIEENDN' A
#
# COMPACT_ATOMS: atom_id res chain seq x y z
N MET A 1 -20.75 18.78 -20.33
CA MET A 1 -20.84 17.67 -19.35
C MET A 1 -19.79 17.96 -18.30
N ASN A 2 -20.21 18.29 -17.08
CA ASN A 2 -19.30 18.68 -16.01
C ASN A 2 -19.17 17.50 -15.04
N GLU A 3 -18.09 16.73 -15.17
CA GLU A 3 -17.75 15.68 -14.22
C GLU A 3 -17.21 16.33 -12.94
N LYS A 4 -18.09 16.39 -11.93
CA LYS A 4 -17.74 16.75 -10.56
C LYS A 4 -17.04 15.53 -9.94
N THR A 5 -15.72 15.53 -9.93
CA THR A 5 -14.95 14.61 -9.08
C THR A 5 -15.00 15.17 -7.67
N SER A 6 -15.87 14.59 -6.84
CA SER A 6 -15.97 14.90 -5.42
C SER A 6 -14.70 14.45 -4.71
N GLU A 7 -13.81 15.39 -4.42
CA GLU A 7 -12.67 15.17 -3.54
C GLU A 7 -13.18 15.20 -2.09
N GLU A 8 -13.40 14.01 -1.53
CA GLU A 8 -13.80 13.83 -0.14
C GLU A 8 -12.59 14.06 0.78
N ARG A 9 -12.68 15.18 1.50
CA ARG A 9 -11.94 15.65 2.67
C ARG A 9 -11.39 14.51 3.54
N ASP A 10 -10.06 14.31 3.56
CA ASP A 10 -9.37 13.41 4.50
C ASP A 10 -8.63 14.25 5.55
N ASP A 11 -9.33 14.56 6.63
CA ASP A 11 -8.80 15.22 7.81
C ASP A 11 -8.48 14.14 8.87
N HIS A 12 -7.20 14.02 9.20
CA HIS A 12 -6.63 13.25 10.33
C HIS A 12 -6.74 11.71 10.30
N LYS A 13 -5.96 11.06 9.43
CA LYS A 13 -4.92 10.03 9.74
C LYS A 13 -4.47 9.43 8.40
N LYS A 14 -3.45 10.03 7.77
CA LYS A 14 -3.01 9.73 6.39
C LYS A 14 -2.90 8.22 6.15
N SER A 15 -3.93 7.66 5.53
CA SER A 15 -3.92 6.26 5.13
C SER A 15 -3.86 6.19 3.61
N ILE A 16 -2.81 5.56 3.09
CA ILE A 16 -2.56 5.45 1.66
C ILE A 16 -3.22 4.17 1.17
N GLN A 17 -4.11 4.27 0.18
CA GLN A 17 -4.74 3.13 -0.47
C GLN A 17 -4.15 2.92 -1.86
N GLY A 18 -3.97 1.66 -2.27
CA GLY A 18 -3.40 1.35 -3.58
C GLY A 18 -3.44 -0.12 -3.96
N ILE A 19 -2.84 -0.42 -5.11
CA ILE A 19 -2.67 -1.76 -5.64
C ILE A 19 -1.18 -2.13 -5.59
N VAL A 20 -0.87 -3.32 -5.10
CA VAL A 20 0.48 -3.88 -5.18
C VAL A 20 0.87 -4.04 -6.64
N THR A 21 1.98 -3.43 -7.03
CA THR A 21 2.56 -3.55 -8.37
C THR A 21 4.03 -3.96 -8.28
N ALA A 22 4.48 -4.76 -9.26
CA ALA A 22 5.87 -5.14 -9.35
C ALA A 22 6.69 -3.98 -9.93
N LYS A 23 7.59 -3.41 -9.12
CA LYS A 23 8.66 -2.53 -9.62
C LYS A 23 9.90 -3.38 -9.80
N LYS A 24 10.47 -3.41 -11.01
CA LYS A 24 11.75 -4.08 -11.26
C LYS A 24 12.82 -3.41 -10.40
N CYS A 25 13.55 -4.21 -9.62
CA CYS A 25 14.71 -3.71 -8.89
C CYS A 25 15.88 -3.55 -9.85
N ASP A 26 16.50 -2.36 -9.86
CA ASP A 26 17.66 -2.05 -10.72
C ASP A 26 18.88 -2.94 -10.44
N CYS A 27 18.94 -3.61 -9.27
CA CYS A 27 20.10 -4.41 -8.85
C CYS A 27 19.99 -5.91 -9.16
N CYS A 28 18.80 -6.53 -9.10
CA CYS A 28 18.67 -8.01 -9.14
C CYS A 28 17.46 -8.52 -9.94
N GLY A 29 16.63 -7.64 -10.48
CA GLY A 29 15.49 -8.03 -11.33
C GLY A 29 14.22 -8.48 -10.59
N HIS A 30 14.28 -8.96 -9.33
CA HIS A 30 13.07 -9.24 -8.51
C HIS A 30 13.38 -9.41 -7.00
N HIS A 31 12.88 -8.52 -6.14
CA HIS A 31 12.79 -8.76 -4.69
C HIS A 31 11.33 -9.03 -4.32
N GLU A 32 11.06 -10.07 -3.53
CA GLU A 32 9.73 -10.32 -2.97
C GLU A 32 9.47 -9.37 -1.79
N ILE A 33 8.30 -8.75 -1.76
CA ILE A 33 7.87 -7.83 -0.71
C ILE A 33 6.62 -8.41 -0.04
N GLY A 34 6.50 -8.26 1.27
CA GLY A 34 5.35 -8.75 2.04
C GLY A 34 5.31 -8.12 3.43
N ILE A 35 4.37 -8.57 4.25
CA ILE A 35 4.26 -8.16 5.66
C ILE A 35 4.48 -9.35 6.59
N ILE A 36 4.99 -9.04 7.78
CA ILE A 36 4.94 -9.94 8.92
C ILE A 36 3.70 -9.56 9.73
N SER A 37 2.76 -10.48 9.90
CA SER A 37 1.62 -10.29 10.79
C SER A 37 2.07 -10.18 12.25
N ARG A 38 1.23 -9.64 13.14
CA ARG A 38 1.51 -9.61 14.60
C ARG A 38 1.84 -11.00 15.18
N SER A 39 1.34 -12.07 14.56
CA SER A 39 1.65 -13.46 14.93
C SER A 39 2.97 -13.99 14.35
N GLY A 40 3.79 -13.16 13.70
CA GLY A 40 5.06 -13.56 13.08
C GLY A 40 4.94 -14.24 11.71
N LYS A 41 3.72 -14.43 11.20
CA LYS A 41 3.50 -15.07 9.90
C LYS A 41 3.85 -14.10 8.76
N TYR A 42 4.74 -14.52 7.87
CA TYR A 42 5.01 -13.84 6.62
C TYR A 42 3.87 -14.03 5.61
N ILE A 43 3.44 -12.91 5.02
CA ILE A 43 2.39 -12.85 4.01
C ILE A 43 2.99 -12.09 2.81
N PRO A 44 3.33 -12.79 1.71
CA PRO A 44 3.89 -12.14 0.52
C PRO A 44 2.81 -11.30 -0.17
N PHE A 45 3.21 -10.16 -0.70
CA PHE A 45 2.37 -9.36 -1.57
C PHE A 45 2.40 -9.90 -2.99
N LYS A 46 1.23 -10.10 -3.58
CA LYS A 46 1.06 -10.50 -4.97
C LYS A 46 0.62 -9.30 -5.80
N PRO A 47 1.14 -9.11 -7.02
CA PRO A 47 0.63 -8.09 -7.93
C PRO A 47 -0.90 -8.17 -8.07
N GLY A 48 -1.56 -7.01 -8.01
CA GLY A 48 -3.03 -6.91 -8.06
C GLY A 48 -3.74 -6.97 -6.70
N MET A 49 -3.04 -7.23 -5.60
CA MET A 49 -3.62 -7.12 -4.26
C MET A 49 -3.97 -5.66 -3.92
N LYS A 50 -5.16 -5.45 -3.34
CA LYS A 50 -5.56 -4.17 -2.74
C LYS A 50 -4.93 -4.04 -1.35
N VAL A 51 -4.31 -2.89 -1.08
CA VAL A 51 -3.68 -2.61 0.22
C VAL A 51 -4.08 -1.24 0.74
N LYS A 52 -4.13 -1.13 2.07
CA LYS A 52 -4.27 0.13 2.81
C LYS A 52 -3.12 0.21 3.80
N ILE A 53 -2.27 1.22 3.63
CA ILE A 53 -1.16 1.54 4.52
C ILE A 53 -1.69 2.57 5.51
N ILE A 54 -1.51 2.28 6.80
CA ILE A 54 -1.89 3.19 7.88
C ILE A 54 -0.57 3.57 8.55
N GLU A 55 -0.16 4.83 8.45
CA GLU A 55 1.00 5.32 9.19
C GLU A 55 0.65 5.32 10.68
N GLU A 56 1.36 4.52 11.46
CA GLU A 56 1.36 4.63 12.91
C GLU A 56 2.36 5.73 13.24
N ASN A 57 1.87 6.90 13.67
CA ASN A 57 2.73 7.92 14.27
C ASN A 57 3.26 7.33 15.58
N ASP A 58 4.51 6.86 15.56
CA ASP A 58 5.29 6.66 16.77
C ASP A 58 5.56 8.05 17.35
N ASN A 59 5.08 8.29 18.57
CA ASN A 59 5.15 9.57 19.28
C ASN A 59 6.35 9.58 20.22
#